data_AF-A0A1G3L0J9-F1
#
_entry.id   AF-A0A1G3L0J9-F1
#
_cell.length_a   1.000
_cell.length_b   1.000
_cell.length_c   1.000
_cell.angle_alpha   90.00
_cell.angle_beta   90.00
_cell.angle_gamma   90.00
#
_symmetry.space_group_name_H-M   'P 1'
#
loop_
_entity.id
_entity.type
_entity.pdbx_description
1 polymer ?
#
loop_
_entity_poly.entity_id
_entity_poly.type
_entity_poly.pdbx_seq_one_letter_code
_entity_poly.pdbx_strand_id
1 'polypeptide(L)'
;MKLYHLIPLLLLTGCQTVDVTFEEGINPEIYFHRAQTAVDGKNYEIALVIYQKFLDTNPTDLAFRVSAEYEIGFLNYKLGKNAVALEWLKKVSDRYDDPSQISFLPPWPKNLAQKLVNKIQPEVSPAPQL
;
A
#
# COMPACT_ATOMS: atom_id res chain seq x y z
N MET A 1 31.26 -22.68 -47.21
CA MET A 1 29.84 -22.81 -46.82
C MET A 1 29.66 -22.10 -45.49
N LYS A 2 28.83 -21.04 -45.43
CA LYS A 2 28.47 -20.34 -44.18
C LYS A 2 27.34 -21.12 -43.51
N LEU A 3 27.60 -21.72 -42.36
CA LEU A 3 26.56 -22.37 -41.55
C LEU A 3 26.08 -21.36 -40.51
N TYR A 4 24.97 -20.69 -40.82
CA TYR A 4 24.26 -19.83 -39.88
C TYR A 4 23.56 -20.74 -38.86
N HIS A 5 24.00 -20.72 -37.61
CA HIS A 5 23.23 -21.29 -36.51
C HIS A 5 22.28 -20.23 -35.97
N LEU A 6 20.99 -20.39 -36.32
CA LEU A 6 19.87 -19.73 -35.67
C LEU A 6 19.84 -20.17 -34.20
N ILE A 7 20.18 -19.27 -33.27
CA ILE A 7 19.95 -19.47 -31.84
C ILE A 7 18.48 -19.10 -31.57
N PRO A 8 17.63 -20.04 -31.12
CA PRO A 8 16.27 -19.69 -30.73
C PRO A 8 16.33 -18.98 -29.38
N LEU A 9 15.85 -17.74 -29.39
CA LEU A 9 15.64 -16.88 -28.24
C LEU A 9 14.53 -17.48 -27.35
N LEU A 10 14.92 -18.10 -26.23
CA LEU A 10 13.99 -18.62 -25.22
C LEU A 10 13.66 -17.50 -24.21
N LEU A 11 12.59 -16.74 -24.47
CA LEU A 11 12.01 -15.81 -23.50
C LEU A 11 11.09 -16.58 -22.55
N LEU A 12 11.61 -16.96 -21.38
CA LEU A 12 10.80 -17.48 -20.28
C LEU A 12 10.18 -16.29 -19.53
N THR A 13 8.97 -15.90 -19.93
CA THR A 13 8.13 -15.00 -19.13
C THR A 13 7.47 -15.81 -18.01
N GLY A 14 8.17 -15.94 -16.86
CA GLY A 14 7.57 -16.46 -15.64
C GLY A 14 6.64 -15.41 -15.02
N CYS A 15 5.33 -15.51 -15.27
CA CYS A 15 4.34 -14.93 -14.37
C CYS A 15 4.27 -15.83 -13.14
N GLN A 16 5.03 -15.50 -12.09
CA GLN A 16 4.83 -16.11 -10.79
C GLN A 16 3.60 -15.44 -10.16
N THR A 17 2.42 -16.06 -10.30
CA THR A 17 1.24 -15.66 -9.55
C THR A 17 1.53 -15.97 -8.08
N VAL A 18 1.49 -14.94 -7.23
CA VAL A 18 1.81 -15.09 -5.81
C VAL A 18 0.54 -15.55 -5.08
N ASP A 19 0.51 -16.82 -4.70
CA ASP A 19 -0.52 -17.35 -3.81
C ASP A 19 -0.26 -16.87 -2.39
N VAL A 20 -0.93 -15.79 -1.98
CA VAL A 20 -0.92 -15.37 -0.58
C VAL A 20 -2.04 -16.09 0.16
N THR A 21 -1.71 -17.19 0.84
CA THR A 21 -2.66 -17.95 1.66
C THR A 21 -2.78 -17.33 3.06
N PHE A 22 -4.01 -17.04 3.47
CA PHE A 22 -4.34 -16.55 4.81
C PHE A 22 -5.26 -17.55 5.50
N GLU A 23 -4.78 -18.15 6.59
CA GLU A 23 -5.60 -18.93 7.52
C GLU A 23 -6.58 -18.00 8.26
N GLU A 24 -7.72 -18.53 8.70
CA GLU A 24 -8.69 -17.76 9.50
C GLU A 24 -8.12 -17.49 10.91
N GLY A 25 -8.41 -16.31 11.47
CA GLY A 25 -7.97 -15.95 12.83
C GLY A 25 -6.50 -15.55 12.96
N ILE A 26 -5.81 -15.24 11.84
CA ILE A 26 -4.44 -14.71 11.87
C ILE A 26 -4.38 -13.41 12.69
N ASN A 27 -3.43 -13.35 13.63
CA ASN A 27 -3.08 -12.14 14.39
C ASN A 27 -2.77 -10.97 13.42
N PRO A 28 -3.39 -9.77 13.59
CA PRO A 28 -3.07 -8.55 12.85
C PRO A 28 -1.58 -8.29 12.58
N GLU A 29 -0.72 -8.58 13.56
CA GLU A 29 0.73 -8.41 13.45
C GLU A 29 1.37 -9.23 12.33
N ILE A 30 0.82 -10.42 12.04
CA ILE A 30 1.33 -11.29 10.98
C ILE A 30 1.05 -10.70 9.60
N TYR A 31 -0.10 -10.03 9.41
CA TYR A 31 -0.37 -9.29 8.18
C TYR A 31 0.68 -8.20 7.97
N PHE A 32 0.94 -7.41 9.01
CA PHE A 32 1.93 -6.33 8.96
C PHE A 32 3.34 -6.86 8.71
N HIS A 33 3.75 -7.92 9.40
CA HIS A 33 5.07 -8.54 9.18
C HIS A 33 5.24 -9.04 7.74
N ARG A 34 4.23 -9.74 7.20
CA ARG A 34 4.26 -10.24 5.81
C ARG A 34 4.25 -9.10 4.80
N ALA A 35 3.42 -8.07 5.02
CA ALA A 35 3.36 -6.91 4.15
C ALA A 35 4.71 -6.17 4.14
N GLN A 36 5.31 -5.92 5.31
CA GLN A 36 6.61 -5.28 5.42
C GLN A 36 7.72 -6.11 4.77
N THR A 37 7.70 -7.44 4.94
CA THR A 37 8.62 -8.34 4.23
C THR A 37 8.50 -8.18 2.71
N ALA A 38 7.27 -8.04 2.19
CA ALA A 38 7.04 -7.76 0.77
C ALA A 38 7.55 -6.36 0.38
N VAL A 39 7.35 -5.32 1.22
CA VAL A 39 7.89 -3.96 1.00
C VAL A 39 9.42 -3.96 0.95
N ASP A 40 10.08 -4.68 1.86
CA ASP A 40 11.55 -4.83 1.90
C ASP A 40 12.07 -5.51 0.63
N GLY A 41 11.32 -6.48 0.11
CA GLY A 41 11.55 -7.10 -1.19
C GLY A 41 11.16 -6.25 -2.41
N LYS A 42 10.69 -5.00 -2.21
CA LYS A 42 10.14 -4.10 -3.24
C LYS A 42 8.91 -4.64 -3.98
N ASN A 43 8.24 -5.64 -3.42
CA ASN A 43 7.03 -6.23 -3.97
C ASN A 43 5.79 -5.46 -3.47
N TYR A 44 5.67 -4.20 -3.91
CA TYR A 44 4.66 -3.27 -3.38
C TYR A 44 3.22 -3.73 -3.68
N GLU A 45 2.97 -4.35 -4.82
CA GLU A 45 1.67 -4.91 -5.19
C GLU A 45 1.26 -6.05 -4.25
N ILE A 46 2.21 -6.91 -3.85
CA ILE A 46 1.95 -7.97 -2.87
C ILE A 46 1.61 -7.36 -1.50
N ALA A 47 2.39 -6.38 -1.06
CA ALA A 47 2.13 -5.68 0.20
C ALA A 47 0.74 -5.03 0.22
N LEU A 48 0.33 -4.40 -0.89
CA LEU A 48 -1.01 -3.85 -1.06
C LEU A 48 -2.11 -4.90 -0.90
N VAL A 49 -1.97 -6.07 -1.53
CA VAL A 49 -2.93 -7.18 -1.39
C VAL A 49 -3.02 -7.64 0.07
N ILE A 50 -1.89 -7.73 0.77
CA ILE A 50 -1.85 -8.14 2.18
C ILE A 50 -2.56 -7.12 3.08
N TYR A 51 -2.27 -5.83 2.93
CA TYR A 51 -2.93 -4.79 3.72
C TYR A 51 -4.43 -4.71 3.43
N GLN A 52 -4.84 -4.87 2.16
CA GLN A 52 -6.27 -4.90 1.82
C GLN A 52 -6.97 -6.10 2.47
N LYS A 53 -6.36 -7.29 2.41
CA LYS A 53 -6.90 -8.48 3.08
C LYS A 53 -7.01 -8.27 4.60
N PHE A 54 -6.04 -7.61 5.22
CA PHE A 54 -6.10 -7.25 6.63
C PHE A 54 -7.35 -6.38 6.92
N LEU A 55 -7.57 -5.32 6.13
CA LEU A 55 -8.73 -4.44 6.29
C LEU A 55 -10.07 -5.16 6.09
N ASP A 56 -10.13 -6.16 5.21
CA ASP A 56 -11.35 -6.92 4.94
C ASP A 56 -11.67 -7.92 6.05
N THR A 57 -10.66 -8.39 6.78
CA THR A 57 -10.79 -9.46 7.79
C THR A 57 -10.77 -8.96 9.23
N ASN A 58 -10.27 -7.75 9.49
CA ASN A 58 -10.13 -7.17 10.83
C ASN A 58 -10.85 -5.81 10.91
N PRO A 59 -12.19 -5.77 10.87
CA PRO A 59 -12.92 -4.50 10.78
C PRO A 59 -12.81 -3.61 12.03
N THR A 60 -12.63 -4.20 13.22
CA THR A 60 -12.75 -3.51 14.51
C THR A 60 -11.45 -3.01 15.11
N ASP A 61 -10.29 -3.40 14.56
CA ASP A 61 -8.99 -2.97 15.09
C ASP A 61 -8.62 -1.58 14.55
N LEU A 62 -9.04 -0.53 15.26
CA LEU A 62 -8.89 0.85 14.80
C LEU A 62 -7.42 1.26 14.61
N ALA A 63 -6.53 0.81 15.49
CA ALA A 63 -5.11 1.19 15.46
C ALA A 63 -4.39 0.55 14.26
N PHE A 64 -4.57 -0.76 14.05
CA PHE A 64 -3.99 -1.41 12.88
C PHE A 64 -4.69 -1.00 11.59
N ARG A 65 -6.00 -0.72 11.62
CA ARG A 65 -6.75 -0.21 10.45
C ARG A 65 -6.19 1.11 9.94
N VAL A 66 -6.05 2.12 10.80
CA VAL A 66 -5.50 3.42 10.37
C VAL A 66 -4.05 3.30 9.89
N SER A 67 -3.29 2.37 10.48
CA SER A 67 -1.92 2.05 10.07
C SER A 67 -1.91 1.44 8.66
N ALA A 68 -2.75 0.45 8.38
CA ALA A 68 -2.83 -0.20 7.07
C ALA A 68 -3.32 0.77 5.98
N GLU A 69 -4.27 1.65 6.30
CA GLU A 69 -4.72 2.69 5.39
C GLU A 69 -3.62 3.67 5.00
N TYR A 70 -2.79 4.08 5.97
CA TYR A 70 -1.60 4.87 5.68
C TYR A 70 -0.62 4.11 4.77
N GLU A 71 -0.31 2.86 5.09
CA GLU A 71 0.63 2.05 4.31
C GLU A 71 0.14 1.85 2.87
N ILE A 72 -1.16 1.59 2.67
CA ILE A 72 -1.74 1.51 1.34
C ILE A 72 -1.59 2.84 0.58
N GLY A 73 -1.84 3.98 1.24
CA GLY A 73 -1.62 5.30 0.64
C GLY A 73 -0.16 5.53 0.25
N PHE A 74 0.78 5.19 1.15
CA PHE A 74 2.21 5.33 0.91
C PHE A 74 2.71 4.42 -0.22
N LEU A 75 2.25 3.17 -0.29
CA LEU A 75 2.64 2.24 -1.35
C LEU A 75 2.08 2.64 -2.72
N ASN A 76 0.86 3.18 -2.77
CA ASN A 76 0.33 3.74 -4.02
C ASN A 76 1.15 4.94 -4.49
N TYR A 77 1.61 5.79 -3.57
CA TYR A 77 2.55 6.87 -3.90
C TYR A 77 3.88 6.31 -4.45
N LYS A 78 4.44 5.28 -3.83
CA LYS A 78 5.67 4.61 -4.30
C LYS A 78 5.54 4.03 -5.71
N LEU A 79 4.32 3.65 -6.09
CA LEU A 79 3.96 3.15 -7.43
C LEU A 79 3.57 4.27 -8.42
N GLY A 80 3.66 5.55 -8.04
CA GLY A 80 3.29 6.70 -8.88
C GLY A 80 1.77 6.91 -9.02
N LYS A 81 0.96 6.18 -8.26
CA LYS A 81 -0.51 6.25 -8.29
C LYS A 81 -0.99 7.35 -7.34
N ASN A 82 -0.59 8.59 -7.62
CA ASN A 82 -0.77 9.74 -6.72
C ASN A 82 -2.23 10.03 -6.36
N ALA A 83 -3.16 9.95 -7.31
CA ALA A 83 -4.59 10.15 -7.03
C ALA A 83 -5.12 9.11 -6.03
N VAL A 84 -4.80 7.83 -6.25
CA VAL A 84 -5.17 6.72 -5.35
C VAL A 84 -4.52 6.90 -3.98
N ALA A 85 -3.25 7.33 -3.93
CA ALA A 85 -2.58 7.63 -2.67
C ALA A 85 -3.35 8.69 -1.87
N LEU A 86 -3.75 9.79 -2.49
CA LEU A 86 -4.52 10.85 -1.82
C LEU A 86 -5.87 10.36 -1.27
N GLU A 87 -6.56 9.48 -1.99
CA GLU A 87 -7.82 8.88 -1.51
C GLU A 87 -7.62 8.09 -0.21
N TRP A 88 -6.58 7.26 -0.14
CA TRP A 88 -6.27 6.49 1.07
C TRP A 88 -5.78 7.38 2.21
N LEU A 89 -4.96 8.38 1.91
CA LEU A 89 -4.49 9.34 2.90
C LEU A 89 -5.64 10.19 3.47
N LYS A 90 -6.68 10.47 2.67
CA LYS A 90 -7.90 11.11 3.16
C LYS A 90 -8.61 10.23 4.19
N LYS A 91 -8.73 8.91 3.95
CA LYS A 91 -9.33 7.99 4.93
C LYS A 91 -8.60 8.03 6.27
N VAL A 92 -7.27 8.12 6.25
CA VAL A 92 -6.47 8.30 7.47
C VAL A 92 -6.91 9.57 8.19
N SER A 93 -6.93 10.72 7.51
CA SER A 93 -7.37 11.99 8.11
C SER A 93 -8.79 11.92 8.68
N ASP A 94 -9.73 11.36 7.91
CA ASP A 94 -11.14 11.24 8.30
C ASP A 94 -11.30 10.47 9.64
N ARG A 95 -10.41 9.49 9.94
CA ARG A 95 -10.43 8.77 11.22
C ARG A 95 -9.99 9.62 12.40
N TYR A 96 -9.02 10.50 12.22
CA TYR A 96 -8.59 11.41 13.28
C TYR A 96 -9.55 12.58 13.49
N ASP A 97 -10.42 12.84 12.52
CA ASP A 97 -11.48 13.84 12.65
C ASP A 97 -12.75 13.25 13.31
N ASP A 98 -12.82 11.93 13.49
CA ASP A 98 -13.88 11.24 14.24
C ASP A 98 -13.59 11.22 15.76
N PRO A 99 -14.33 12.00 16.58
CA PRO A 99 -14.11 12.06 18.02
C PRO A 99 -14.35 10.72 18.74
N SER A 100 -15.11 9.81 18.14
CA SER A 100 -15.38 8.48 18.72
C SER A 100 -14.21 7.52 18.57
N GLN A 101 -13.32 7.76 17.59
CA GLN A 101 -12.19 6.89 17.28
C GLN A 101 -10.86 7.46 17.79
N ILE A 102 -10.70 8.78 17.80
CA ILE A 102 -9.40 9.46 17.96
C ILE A 102 -8.58 9.01 19.17
N SER A 103 -9.23 8.70 20.30
CA SER A 103 -8.57 8.25 21.54
C SER A 103 -7.88 6.88 21.41
N PHE A 104 -8.22 6.10 20.39
CA PHE A 104 -7.67 4.76 20.13
C PHE A 104 -6.62 4.74 19.01
N LEU A 105 -6.35 5.89 18.38
CA LEU A 105 -5.49 5.95 17.20
C LEU A 105 -4.06 6.34 17.61
N PRO A 106 -3.03 5.64 17.10
CA PRO A 106 -1.65 6.09 17.28
C PRO A 106 -1.43 7.44 16.58
N PRO A 107 -0.51 8.31 17.01
CA PRO A 107 -0.35 9.64 16.40
C PRO A 107 0.40 9.63 15.05
N TRP A 108 1.23 8.61 14.81
CA TRP A 108 2.16 8.60 13.68
C TRP A 108 1.50 8.59 12.29
N PRO A 109 0.40 7.83 12.03
CA PRO A 109 -0.22 7.79 10.70
C PRO A 109 -0.73 9.15 10.26
N LYS A 110 -1.34 9.94 11.16
CA LYS A 110 -1.79 11.31 10.87
C LYS A 110 -0.64 12.18 10.39
N ASN A 111 0.46 12.19 11.16
CA ASN A 111 1.59 13.06 10.88
C ASN A 111 2.27 12.71 9.56
N LEU A 112 2.42 11.41 9.27
CA LEU A 112 3.02 10.98 8.01
C LEU A 112 2.07 11.17 6.83
N ALA A 113 0.77 10.92 7.01
CA ALA A 113 -0.22 11.17 5.98
C ALA A 113 -0.26 12.64 5.57
N GLN A 114 -0.28 13.56 6.55
CA GLN A 114 -0.25 15.00 6.26
C GLN A 114 0.99 15.42 5.47
N LYS A 115 2.17 14.91 5.85
CA LYS A 115 3.42 15.19 5.12
C LYS A 115 3.33 14.71 3.67
N LEU A 116 2.76 13.53 3.46
CA LEU A 116 2.66 12.93 2.15
C LEU A 116 1.59 13.61 1.28
N VAL A 117 0.44 14.00 1.84
CA VAL A 117 -0.56 14.84 1.15
C VAL A 117 0.06 16.16 0.69
N ASN A 118 0.78 16.86 1.57
CA ASN A 118 1.43 18.13 1.22
C ASN A 118 2.44 17.98 0.06
N LYS A 119 3.04 16.80 -0.06
CA LYS A 119 3.95 16.47 -1.16
C LYS A 119 3.21 16.18 -2.47
N ILE A 120 2.15 15.36 -2.41
CA ILE A 120 1.48 14.82 -3.60
C ILE A 120 0.41 15.77 -4.16
N GLN A 121 -0.31 16.49 -3.31
CA GLN A 121 -1.45 17.31 -3.69
C GLN A 121 -1.14 18.31 -4.82
N PRO A 122 0.00 19.02 -4.82
CA PRO A 122 0.36 19.93 -5.91
C PRO A 122 0.63 19.23 -7.24
N GLU A 123 1.03 17.96 -7.23
CA GLU A 123 1.28 17.17 -8.45
C GLU A 123 -0.04 16.72 -9.10
N VAL A 124 -1.06 16.43 -8.29
CA VAL A 124 -2.38 15.96 -8.76
C VAL A 124 -3.30 17.12 -9.12
N SER A 125 -3.25 18.22 -8.36
CA SER A 125 -4.04 19.43 -8.62
C SER A 125 -3.13 20.66 -8.48
N PRO A 126 -2.33 20.97 -9.51
CA PRO A 126 -1.48 22.15 -9.48
C PRO A 126 -2.32 23.40 -9.34
N ALA A 127 -1.84 24.37 -8.56
CA ALA A 127 -2.51 25.67 -8.44
C ALA A 127 -2.61 26.32 -9.82
N PRO A 128 -3.67 27.11 -10.10
CA PRO A 128 -3.75 27.89 -11.32
C PRO A 128 -2.48 28.74 -11.47
N GLN A 129 -1.81 28.62 -12.62
CA GLN A 129 -0.72 29.52 -12.97
C GLN A 129 -1.36 30.89 -13.24
N LEU A 130 -1.04 31.87 -12.39
CA LEU A 130 -1.49 33.26 -12.53
C LEU A 130 -0.82 33.94 -13.72
#